data_AF-A0A9P4YQB9-F1
#
_entry.id   AF-A0A9P4YQB9-F1
#
_cell.length_a   1.000
_cell.length_b   1.000
_cell.length_c   1.000
_cell.angle_alpha   90.00
_cell.angle_beta   90.00
_cell.angle_gamma   90.00
#
_symmetry.space_group_name_H-M   'P 1'
#
loop_
_entity.id
_entity.type
_entity.pdbx_description
1 polymer ?
#
loop_
_entity_poly.entity_id
_entity_poly.type
_entity_poly.pdbx_seq_one_letter_code
_entity_poly.pdbx_strand_id
1 'polypeptide(L)'
;MALPVLKSVKECGDYSKTVEPFIPQLYDLPYRVLDNVGSIDGLLSVYTDTNPLITAFGASVVLSSIFLVVSEINRNYSQVDRLWSLLPNLYIVHLAVWARLAGVSHSRIDLVATFSTLWSARLTYNYWRKGGYTVGSEDYRWAVLQKYVPRFVWFIFNLAFISSIQTVLLFSISCIPAYAILLSTQFDEAITTADLSYFAIELVLVLSEWFSDGQMWNYQTAKHKYKENGKIPEGFHKKDLDRGFITSGLFAYSRHPNFLAEQTVWFALYQWSCYATNNFYSWTGIGSGALMLLFQGSTWLTELITAQKYPEYKYYKSQVGMFVPTSISGYKGPTPKVIRTSELGKRQEENEKQK
;
A
#
# COMPACT_ATOMS: atom_id res chain seq x y z
N MET A 1 17.89 -7.27 28.39
CA MET A 1 16.86 -6.21 28.26
C MET A 1 16.38 -6.21 26.83
N ALA A 2 15.07 -6.13 26.60
CA ALA A 2 14.48 -6.25 25.28
C ALA A 2 14.47 -4.93 24.47
N LEU A 3 14.49 -3.78 25.15
CA LEU A 3 14.65 -2.46 24.53
C LEU A 3 16.07 -1.91 24.74
N PRO A 4 16.57 -1.05 23.84
CA PRO A 4 17.82 -0.33 24.04
C PRO A 4 17.72 0.65 25.21
N VAL A 5 18.83 0.83 25.92
CA VAL A 5 19.02 1.93 26.86
C VAL A 5 19.49 3.15 26.07
N LEU A 6 18.62 4.15 25.95
CA LEU A 6 18.88 5.36 25.16
C LEU A 6 19.13 6.55 26.09
N LYS A 7 20.02 7.45 25.69
CA LYS A 7 20.41 8.65 26.46
C LYS A 7 19.63 9.90 26.05
N SER A 8 19.03 9.90 24.86
CA SER A 8 18.19 11.01 24.41
C SER A 8 17.16 10.55 23.38
N VAL A 9 16.08 11.33 23.24
CA VAL A 9 15.00 11.11 22.25
C VAL A 9 15.54 10.96 20.82
N LYS A 10 16.60 11.68 20.47
CA LYS A 10 17.22 11.60 19.13
C LYS A 10 17.79 10.22 18.83
N GLU A 11 18.28 9.52 19.84
CA GLU A 11 18.85 8.18 19.67
C GLU A 11 17.78 7.13 19.31
N CYS A 12 16.49 7.40 19.56
CA CYS A 12 15.40 6.52 19.11
C CYS A 12 15.31 6.40 17.58
N GLY A 13 15.89 7.33 16.83
CA GLY A 13 16.01 7.29 15.37
C GLY A 13 17.34 6.74 14.85
N ASP A 14 18.25 6.27 15.71
CA ASP A 14 19.60 5.82 15.33
C ASP A 14 19.65 4.28 15.20
N TYR A 15 19.92 3.78 13.98
CA TYR A 15 19.96 2.34 13.70
C TYR A 15 21.00 1.60 14.56
N SER A 16 22.19 2.18 14.74
CA SER A 16 23.30 1.57 15.46
C SER A 16 23.01 1.35 16.95
N LYS A 17 22.07 2.13 17.49
CA LYS A 17 21.66 2.06 18.90
C LYS A 17 20.39 1.25 19.09
N THR A 18 19.49 1.28 18.11
CA THR A 18 18.13 0.75 18.25
C THR A 18 17.93 -0.63 17.63
N VAL A 19 18.72 -0.99 16.63
CA VAL A 19 18.54 -2.25 15.88
C VAL A 19 19.78 -3.12 15.94
N GLU A 20 20.95 -2.57 15.60
CA GLU A 20 22.20 -3.33 15.48
C GLU A 20 22.54 -4.19 16.71
N PRO A 21 22.39 -3.71 17.96
CA PRO A 21 22.69 -4.51 19.16
C PRO A 21 21.76 -5.72 19.34
N PHE A 22 20.60 -5.74 18.69
CA PHE A 22 19.58 -6.78 18.82
C PHE A 22 19.59 -7.79 17.67
N ILE A 23 20.40 -7.57 16.63
CA ILE A 23 20.55 -8.51 15.51
C ILE A 23 20.88 -9.95 15.98
N PRO A 24 21.75 -10.19 16.99
CA PRO A 24 22.00 -11.54 17.50
C PRO A 24 20.73 -12.27 17.93
N GLN A 25 19.74 -11.56 18.49
CA GLN A 25 18.48 -12.16 18.91
C GLN A 25 17.70 -12.79 17.75
N LEU A 26 17.88 -12.31 16.51
CA LEU A 26 17.23 -12.89 15.34
C LEU A 26 17.70 -14.32 15.08
N TYR A 27 19.01 -14.56 15.21
CA TYR A 27 19.63 -15.87 15.00
C TYR A 27 19.31 -16.84 16.14
N ASP A 28 19.22 -16.32 17.36
CA ASP A 28 18.91 -17.12 18.56
C ASP A 28 17.42 -17.45 18.69
N LEU A 29 16.53 -16.63 18.10
CA LEU A 29 15.08 -16.72 18.29
C LEU A 29 14.50 -18.12 17.99
N PRO A 30 14.84 -18.82 16.87
CA PRO A 30 14.32 -20.15 16.61
C PRO A 30 14.66 -21.14 17.72
N TYR A 31 15.90 -21.11 18.23
CA TYR A 31 16.33 -22.00 19.31
C TYR A 31 15.61 -21.67 20.62
N ARG A 32 15.50 -20.39 20.98
CA ARG A 32 14.77 -19.95 22.18
C ARG A 32 13.30 -20.36 22.14
N VAL A 33 12.65 -20.27 20.97
CA VAL A 33 11.26 -20.73 20.80
C VAL A 33 11.16 -22.24 20.94
N LEU A 34 12.06 -23.01 20.32
CA LEU A 34 12.07 -24.47 20.41
C LEU A 34 12.30 -24.95 21.84
N ASP A 35 13.23 -24.35 22.57
CA ASP A 35 13.55 -24.69 23.97
C ASP A 35 12.38 -24.42 24.92
N ASN A 36 11.47 -23.51 24.54
CA ASN A 36 10.34 -23.09 25.37
C ASN A 36 8.97 -23.56 24.83
N VAL A 37 8.91 -24.32 23.73
CA VAL A 37 7.64 -24.68 23.05
C VAL A 37 6.66 -25.46 23.94
N GLY A 38 7.17 -26.13 24.98
CA GLY A 38 6.37 -26.89 25.95
C GLY A 38 5.76 -26.04 27.08
N SER A 39 6.06 -24.75 27.16
CA SER A 39 5.61 -23.87 28.26
C SER A 39 5.07 -22.54 27.73
N ILE A 40 3.80 -22.23 28.05
CA ILE A 40 3.19 -20.95 27.70
C ILE A 40 3.95 -19.80 28.36
N ASP A 41 4.31 -19.94 29.64
CA ASP A 41 5.08 -18.93 30.37
C ASP A 41 6.47 -18.75 29.74
N GLY A 42 7.11 -19.84 29.32
CA GLY A 42 8.40 -19.80 28.62
C GLY A 42 8.30 -19.05 27.28
N LEU A 43 7.27 -19.34 26.48
CA LEU A 43 7.03 -18.64 25.21
C LEU A 43 6.71 -17.16 25.43
N LEU A 44 5.94 -16.83 26.48
CA LEU A 44 5.64 -15.46 26.86
C LEU A 44 6.92 -14.71 27.25
N SER A 45 7.80 -15.32 28.05
CA SER A 45 9.11 -14.76 28.38
C SER A 45 9.98 -14.57 27.13
N VAL A 46 10.04 -15.54 26.23
CA VAL A 46 10.77 -15.38 24.95
C VAL A 46 10.24 -14.19 24.15
N TYR A 47 8.92 -14.01 24.11
CA TYR A 47 8.27 -12.91 23.42
C TYR A 47 8.59 -11.54 24.05
N THR A 48 8.47 -11.41 25.37
CA THR A 48 8.72 -10.14 26.09
C THR A 48 10.21 -9.80 26.22
N ASP A 49 11.08 -10.80 26.25
CA ASP A 49 12.53 -10.60 26.38
C ASP A 49 13.25 -10.36 25.04
N THR A 50 12.56 -10.64 23.93
CA THR A 50 13.06 -10.35 22.58
C THR A 50 12.63 -8.95 22.17
N ASN A 51 13.53 -8.21 21.54
CA ASN A 51 13.24 -6.90 20.98
C ASN A 51 12.05 -7.01 20.00
N PRO A 52 10.99 -6.20 20.16
CA PRO A 52 9.77 -6.39 19.41
C PRO A 52 9.93 -6.17 17.90
N LEU A 53 10.91 -5.36 17.49
CA LEU A 53 11.26 -5.18 16.07
C LEU A 53 11.88 -6.46 15.50
N ILE A 54 12.72 -7.15 16.26
CA ILE A 54 13.34 -8.43 15.86
C ILE A 54 12.28 -9.53 15.75
N THR A 55 11.35 -9.61 16.71
CA THR A 55 10.21 -10.54 16.65
C THR A 55 9.39 -10.32 15.37
N ALA A 56 9.06 -9.06 15.05
CA ALA A 56 8.30 -8.72 13.85
C ALA A 56 9.08 -9.02 12.56
N PHE A 57 10.39 -8.72 12.52
CA PHE A 57 11.22 -9.06 11.37
C PHE A 57 11.35 -10.57 11.17
N GLY A 58 11.57 -11.33 12.25
CA GLY A 58 11.58 -12.80 12.22
C GLY A 58 10.27 -13.37 11.69
N ALA A 59 9.12 -12.83 12.13
CA ALA A 59 7.82 -13.20 11.60
C ALA A 59 7.72 -12.91 10.08
N SER A 60 8.27 -11.79 9.60
CA SER A 60 8.29 -11.45 8.18
C SER A 60 9.09 -12.46 7.33
N VAL A 61 10.20 -13.00 7.87
CA VAL A 61 11.03 -14.02 7.21
C VAL A 61 10.32 -15.38 7.15
N VAL A 62 9.64 -15.75 8.24
CA VAL A 62 8.82 -16.97 8.29
C VAL A 62 7.66 -16.88 7.29
N LEU A 63 6.93 -15.76 7.28
CA LEU A 63 5.84 -15.52 6.33
C LEU A 63 6.32 -15.53 4.88
N SER A 64 7.49 -14.95 4.60
CA SER A 64 8.11 -15.01 3.28
C SER A 64 8.32 -16.45 2.80
N SER A 65 8.83 -17.31 3.68
CA SER A 65 9.04 -18.74 3.39
C SER A 65 7.72 -19.46 3.14
N ILE A 66 6.68 -19.16 3.93
CA ILE A 66 5.34 -19.71 3.74
C ILE A 66 4.76 -19.27 2.40
N PHE A 67 4.83 -17.98 2.07
CA PHE A 67 4.31 -17.47 0.79
C PHE A 67 5.02 -18.07 -0.41
N LEU A 68 6.33 -18.27 -0.35
CA LEU A 68 7.08 -18.92 -1.41
C LEU A 68 6.56 -20.34 -1.66
N VAL A 69 6.44 -21.14 -0.60
CA VAL A 69 5.98 -22.53 -0.69
C VAL A 69 4.54 -22.59 -1.20
N VAL A 70 3.64 -21.81 -0.59
CA VAL A 70 2.21 -21.80 -0.93
C VAL A 70 1.98 -21.29 -2.36
N SER A 71 2.71 -20.26 -2.80
CA SER A 71 2.58 -19.73 -4.17
C SER A 71 3.08 -20.72 -5.22
N GLU A 72 4.17 -21.46 -4.95
CA GLU A 72 4.70 -22.46 -5.88
C GLU A 72 3.86 -23.73 -5.96
N ILE A 73 3.25 -24.16 -4.85
CA ILE A 73 2.32 -25.29 -4.82
C ILE A 73 1.05 -24.94 -5.60
N ASN A 74 0.43 -23.80 -5.28
CA ASN A 74 -0.86 -23.40 -5.86
C ASN A 74 -0.75 -22.75 -7.23
N ARG A 75 0.47 -22.42 -7.68
CA ARG A 75 0.73 -21.60 -8.89
C ARG A 75 -0.07 -20.30 -8.88
N ASN A 76 -0.20 -19.71 -7.70
CA ASN A 76 -0.92 -18.47 -7.45
C ASN A 76 -0.03 -17.55 -6.63
N TYR A 77 0.39 -16.46 -7.25
CA TYR A 77 1.42 -15.56 -6.76
C TYR A 77 0.86 -14.36 -5.97
N SER A 78 -0.46 -14.34 -5.75
CA SER A 78 -1.15 -13.33 -4.93
C SER A 78 -1.29 -13.71 -3.46
N GLN A 79 -0.47 -14.62 -2.93
CA GLN A 79 -0.55 -15.00 -1.50
C GLN A 79 -0.27 -13.81 -0.59
N VAL A 80 0.78 -13.04 -0.88
CA VAL A 80 1.10 -11.81 -0.13
C VAL A 80 0.03 -10.73 -0.33
N ASP A 81 -0.53 -10.61 -1.55
CA ASP A 81 -1.56 -9.63 -1.88
C ASP A 81 -2.80 -9.80 -0.97
N ARG A 82 -3.14 -11.05 -0.61
CA ARG A 82 -4.25 -11.37 0.31
C ARG A 82 -4.00 -10.94 1.75
N LEU A 83 -2.74 -10.89 2.19
CA LEU A 83 -2.39 -10.45 3.55
C LEU A 83 -1.90 -9.00 3.59
N TRP A 84 -1.81 -8.32 2.44
CA TRP A 84 -1.39 -6.92 2.33
C TRP A 84 -2.18 -6.00 3.25
N SER A 85 -3.51 -6.20 3.32
CA SER A 85 -4.38 -5.38 4.15
C SER A 85 -4.28 -5.68 5.65
N LEU A 86 -3.63 -6.79 6.04
CA LEU A 86 -3.59 -7.28 7.41
C LEU A 86 -2.22 -7.07 8.04
N LEU A 87 -1.14 -7.47 7.37
CA LEU A 87 0.21 -7.53 7.96
C LEU A 87 0.68 -6.18 8.52
N PRO A 88 0.53 -5.03 7.83
CA PRO A 88 1.00 -3.76 8.38
C PRO A 88 0.35 -3.42 9.73
N ASN A 89 -0.96 -3.66 9.85
CA ASN A 89 -1.69 -3.47 11.11
C ASN A 89 -1.28 -4.50 12.17
N LEU A 90 -1.14 -5.77 11.81
CA LEU A 90 -0.72 -6.82 12.74
C LEU A 90 0.66 -6.54 13.34
N TYR A 91 1.60 -5.99 12.56
CA TYR A 91 2.89 -5.58 13.09
C TYR A 91 2.79 -4.43 14.10
N ILE A 92 1.89 -3.46 13.89
CA ILE A 92 1.68 -2.35 14.83
C ILE A 92 0.95 -2.84 16.09
N VAL A 93 -0.09 -3.65 15.95
CA VAL A 93 -0.82 -4.26 17.07
C VAL A 93 0.11 -5.14 17.89
N HIS A 94 1.01 -5.89 17.25
CA HIS A 94 2.09 -6.61 17.92
C HIS A 94 2.93 -5.70 18.82
N LEU A 95 3.34 -4.51 18.35
CA LEU A 95 4.07 -3.56 19.21
C LEU A 95 3.23 -3.10 20.40
N ALA A 96 1.93 -2.85 20.21
CA ALA A 96 1.03 -2.44 21.30
C ALA A 96 0.87 -3.55 22.35
N VAL A 97 0.69 -4.79 21.91
CA VAL A 97 0.56 -5.98 22.78
C VAL A 97 1.87 -6.21 23.52
N TRP A 98 3.00 -6.18 22.81
CA TRP A 98 4.32 -6.33 23.40
C TRP A 98 4.58 -5.27 24.47
N ALA A 99 4.25 -4.00 24.19
CA ALA A 99 4.45 -2.90 25.12
C ALA A 99 3.69 -3.10 26.44
N ARG A 100 2.43 -3.57 26.37
CA ARG A 100 1.61 -3.89 27.56
C ARG A 100 2.19 -5.04 28.37
N LEU A 101 2.62 -6.11 27.69
CA LEU A 101 3.16 -7.30 28.35
C LEU A 101 4.53 -7.02 28.98
N ALA A 102 5.35 -6.16 28.35
CA ALA A 102 6.63 -5.72 28.89
C ALA A 102 6.50 -4.61 29.96
N GLY A 103 5.30 -4.12 30.24
CA GLY A 103 5.06 -3.08 31.25
C GLY A 103 5.61 -1.70 30.87
N VAL A 104 5.71 -1.39 29.57
CA VAL A 104 6.17 -0.07 29.07
C VAL A 104 5.02 0.77 28.56
N SER A 105 5.21 2.09 28.48
CA SER A 105 4.17 3.00 27.99
C SER A 105 3.77 2.67 26.55
N HIS A 106 2.45 2.50 26.35
CA HIS A 106 1.86 2.00 25.11
C HIS A 106 0.84 2.97 24.48
N SER A 107 0.48 4.06 25.17
CA SER A 107 -0.61 4.98 24.79
C SER A 107 -0.47 5.54 23.36
N ARG A 108 0.75 5.95 22.99
CA ARG A 108 1.06 6.49 21.66
C ARG A 108 0.98 5.40 20.59
N ILE A 109 1.38 4.17 20.91
CA ILE A 109 1.28 3.03 20.01
C ILE A 109 -0.15 2.54 19.84
N ASP A 110 -1.00 2.66 20.86
CA ASP A 110 -2.43 2.39 20.72
C ASP A 110 -3.08 3.34 19.71
N LEU A 111 -2.65 4.61 19.66
CA LEU A 111 -3.13 5.58 18.67
C LEU A 111 -2.72 5.16 17.24
N VAL A 112 -1.47 4.74 17.07
CA VAL A 112 -0.94 4.17 15.81
C VAL A 112 -1.70 2.88 15.43
N ALA A 113 -1.96 2.01 16.40
CA ALA A 113 -2.74 0.79 16.20
C ALA A 113 -4.19 1.09 15.79
N THR A 114 -4.79 2.15 16.33
CA THR A 114 -6.16 2.56 16.02
C THR A 114 -6.30 2.99 14.57
N PHE A 115 -5.45 3.89 14.06
CA PHE A 115 -5.57 4.30 12.65
C PHE A 115 -5.28 3.12 11.73
N SER A 116 -4.25 2.33 12.03
CA SER A 116 -3.85 1.21 11.16
C SER A 116 -4.93 0.12 11.13
N THR A 117 -5.71 -0.02 12.19
CA THR A 117 -6.87 -0.94 12.24
C THR A 117 -7.99 -0.43 11.34
N LEU A 118 -8.26 0.88 11.34
CA LEU A 118 -9.24 1.48 10.43
C LEU A 118 -8.78 1.37 8.96
N TRP A 119 -7.50 1.61 8.69
CA TRP A 119 -6.90 1.39 7.37
C TRP A 119 -7.01 -0.09 6.93
N SER A 120 -6.70 -1.03 7.82
CA SER A 120 -6.79 -2.48 7.57
C SER A 120 -8.22 -2.92 7.28
N ALA A 121 -9.18 -2.46 8.08
CA ALA A 121 -10.60 -2.75 7.88
C ALA A 121 -11.08 -2.20 6.53
N ARG A 122 -10.72 -0.95 6.18
CA ARG A 122 -11.02 -0.32 4.88
C ARG A 122 -10.48 -1.16 3.73
N LEU A 123 -9.18 -1.46 3.73
CA LEU A 123 -8.53 -2.13 2.62
C LEU A 123 -8.99 -3.58 2.49
N THR A 124 -9.19 -4.28 3.62
CA THR A 124 -9.73 -5.64 3.67
C THR A 124 -11.13 -5.69 3.06
N TYR A 125 -12.02 -4.75 3.42
CA TYR A 125 -13.35 -4.63 2.82
C TYR A 125 -13.26 -4.37 1.31
N ASN A 126 -12.39 -3.45 0.87
CA ASN A 126 -12.21 -3.12 -0.54
C ASN A 126 -11.68 -4.32 -1.36
N TYR A 127 -10.76 -5.10 -0.79
CA TYR A 127 -10.22 -6.29 -1.43
C TYR A 127 -11.26 -7.43 -1.47
N TRP A 128 -11.98 -7.65 -0.36
CA TRP A 128 -13.06 -8.64 -0.27
C TRP A 128 -14.17 -8.40 -1.29
N ARG A 129 -14.71 -7.17 -1.36
CA ARG A 129 -15.81 -6.87 -2.29
C ARG A 129 -15.40 -7.05 -3.76
N LYS A 130 -14.12 -6.89 -4.09
CA LYS A 130 -13.54 -7.15 -5.42
C LYS A 130 -13.33 -8.64 -5.72
N GLY A 131 -13.67 -9.53 -4.78
CA GLY A 131 -13.47 -10.97 -4.91
C GLY A 131 -12.03 -11.41 -4.62
N GLY A 132 -11.21 -10.57 -3.96
CA GLY A 132 -9.80 -10.88 -3.69
C GLY A 132 -9.58 -12.13 -2.82
N TYR A 133 -10.58 -12.55 -2.05
CA TYR A 133 -10.55 -13.76 -1.22
C TYR A 133 -11.25 -14.97 -1.84
N THR A 134 -11.73 -14.89 -3.09
CA THR A 134 -12.30 -16.07 -3.75
C THR A 134 -11.20 -17.08 -4.11
N VAL A 135 -11.54 -18.36 -4.10
CA VAL A 135 -10.60 -19.43 -4.47
C VAL A 135 -10.14 -19.22 -5.91
N GLY A 136 -8.82 -19.20 -6.12
CA GLY A 136 -8.21 -18.96 -7.43
C GLY A 136 -8.07 -17.49 -7.82
N SER A 137 -8.49 -16.54 -6.97
CA SER A 137 -8.24 -15.10 -7.21
C SER A 137 -6.74 -14.84 -7.34
N GLU A 138 -6.34 -14.12 -8.38
CA GLU A 138 -4.96 -13.71 -8.61
C GLU A 138 -4.95 -12.33 -9.29
N ASP A 139 -3.95 -11.51 -8.94
CA ASP A 139 -3.72 -10.26 -9.63
C ASP A 139 -3.36 -10.52 -11.10
N TYR A 140 -4.16 -9.94 -12.00
CA TYR A 140 -4.02 -10.13 -13.45
C TYR A 140 -2.64 -9.72 -13.99
N ARG A 141 -1.90 -8.86 -13.29
CA ARG A 141 -0.55 -8.42 -13.69
C ARG A 141 0.44 -9.57 -13.66
N TRP A 142 0.29 -10.53 -12.76
CA TRP A 142 1.14 -11.73 -12.71
C TRP A 142 1.01 -12.54 -14.00
N ALA A 143 -0.21 -12.80 -14.45
CA ALA A 143 -0.47 -13.48 -15.72
C ALA A 143 0.07 -12.72 -16.95
N VAL A 144 0.14 -11.39 -16.90
CA VAL A 144 0.76 -10.60 -17.98
C VAL A 144 2.28 -10.75 -17.96
N LEU A 145 2.92 -10.67 -16.80
CA LEU A 145 4.38 -10.79 -16.67
C LEU A 145 4.88 -12.20 -17.01
N GLN A 146 4.16 -13.25 -16.59
CA GLN A 146 4.52 -14.64 -16.88
C GLN A 146 4.63 -14.96 -18.38
N LYS A 147 3.95 -14.20 -19.25
CA LYS A 147 4.05 -14.39 -20.72
C LYS A 147 5.44 -14.05 -21.27
N TYR A 148 6.22 -13.25 -20.55
CA TYR A 148 7.50 -12.74 -21.02
C TYR A 148 8.70 -13.31 -20.24
N VAL A 149 8.45 -14.14 -19.22
CA VAL A 149 9.47 -14.58 -18.27
C VAL A 149 9.55 -16.11 -18.22
N PRO A 150 10.72 -16.73 -18.48
CA PRO A 150 10.90 -18.18 -18.33
C PRO A 150 10.66 -18.65 -16.90
N ARG A 151 10.22 -19.91 -16.73
CA ARG A 151 9.83 -20.47 -15.41
C ARG A 151 10.90 -20.33 -14.32
N PHE A 152 12.17 -20.52 -14.66
CA PHE A 152 13.27 -20.37 -13.68
C PHE A 152 13.41 -18.91 -13.22
N VAL A 153 13.40 -17.95 -14.14
CA VAL A 153 13.45 -16.52 -13.81
C VAL A 153 12.21 -16.10 -13.02
N TRP A 154 11.05 -16.66 -13.33
CA TRP A 154 9.82 -16.45 -12.58
C TRP A 154 9.92 -16.96 -11.15
N PHE A 155 10.54 -18.12 -10.92
CA PHE A 155 10.80 -18.62 -9.57
C PHE A 155 11.73 -17.70 -8.79
N ILE A 156 12.83 -17.23 -9.40
CA ILE A 156 13.73 -16.26 -8.76
C ILE A 156 13.01 -14.95 -8.45
N PHE A 157 12.15 -14.48 -9.36
CA PHE A 157 11.31 -13.31 -9.13
C PHE A 157 10.31 -13.54 -7.99
N ASN A 158 9.71 -14.72 -7.89
CA ASN A 158 8.83 -15.08 -6.78
C ASN A 158 9.59 -15.08 -5.44
N LEU A 159 10.73 -15.78 -5.39
CA LEU A 159 11.59 -15.84 -4.22
C LEU A 159 12.02 -14.44 -3.77
N ALA A 160 12.66 -13.67 -4.64
CA ALA A 160 13.26 -12.40 -4.28
C ALA A 160 12.22 -11.29 -4.08
N PHE A 161 11.28 -11.15 -5.02
CA PHE A 161 10.38 -10.01 -5.04
C PHE A 161 9.04 -10.31 -4.38
N ILE A 162 8.28 -11.25 -4.94
CA ILE A 162 6.88 -11.49 -4.53
C ILE A 162 6.80 -11.97 -3.08
N SER A 163 7.60 -12.96 -2.70
CA SER A 163 7.52 -13.58 -1.38
C SER A 163 8.40 -12.85 -0.35
N SER A 164 9.62 -12.43 -0.71
CA SER A 164 10.55 -11.78 0.23
C SER A 164 10.36 -10.27 0.34
N ILE A 165 10.64 -9.51 -0.73
CA ILE A 165 10.60 -8.03 -0.68
C ILE A 165 9.23 -7.52 -0.25
N GLN A 166 8.11 -8.08 -0.77
CA GLN A 166 6.78 -7.59 -0.38
C GLN A 166 6.51 -7.78 1.12
N THR A 167 6.93 -8.89 1.71
CA THR A 167 6.67 -9.16 3.13
C THR A 167 7.53 -8.29 4.04
N VAL A 168 8.81 -8.11 3.68
CA VAL A 168 9.72 -7.19 4.37
C VAL A 168 9.27 -5.74 4.19
N LEU A 169 8.71 -5.38 3.03
CA LEU A 169 8.15 -4.06 2.78
C LEU A 169 6.96 -3.77 3.72
N LEU A 170 6.02 -4.72 3.87
CA LEU A 170 4.87 -4.57 4.77
C LEU A 170 5.30 -4.41 6.23
N PHE A 171 6.34 -5.13 6.66
CA PHE A 171 7.00 -4.89 7.94
C PHE A 171 7.62 -3.49 8.01
N SER A 172 8.31 -3.07 6.95
CA SER A 172 9.11 -1.85 6.96
C SER A 172 8.28 -0.57 6.92
N ILE A 173 7.14 -0.56 6.21
CA ILE A 173 6.27 0.62 6.15
C ILE A 173 5.56 0.90 7.47
N SER A 174 5.33 -0.12 8.30
CA SER A 174 4.51 -0.01 9.50
C SER A 174 5.30 -0.20 10.80
N CYS A 175 5.98 -1.33 10.96
CA CYS A 175 6.62 -1.72 12.22
C CYS A 175 7.79 -0.81 12.56
N ILE A 176 8.63 -0.50 11.57
CA ILE A 176 9.84 0.31 11.77
C ILE A 176 9.50 1.72 12.32
N PRO A 177 8.66 2.55 11.66
CA PRO A 177 8.34 3.88 12.19
C PRO A 177 7.54 3.80 13.50
N ALA A 178 6.63 2.83 13.65
CA ALA A 178 5.91 2.63 14.91
C ALA A 178 6.85 2.22 16.07
N TYR A 179 7.89 1.44 15.80
CA TYR A 179 8.91 1.06 16.78
C TYR A 179 9.71 2.28 17.25
N ALA A 180 10.07 3.20 16.35
CA ALA A 180 10.74 4.43 16.74
C ALA A 180 9.84 5.32 17.64
N ILE A 181 8.53 5.36 17.37
CA ILE A 181 7.55 6.01 18.26
C ILE A 181 7.54 5.30 19.62
N LEU A 182 7.56 3.96 19.66
CA LEU A 182 7.58 3.18 20.89
C LEU A 182 8.84 3.50 21.71
N LEU A 183 10.01 3.59 21.07
CA LEU A 183 11.24 3.95 21.77
C LEU A 183 11.19 5.36 22.36
N SER A 184 10.52 6.31 21.69
CA SER A 184 10.37 7.67 22.21
C SER A 184 9.53 7.74 23.50
N THR A 185 8.72 6.72 23.81
CA THR A 185 7.95 6.66 25.05
C THR A 185 8.82 6.49 26.29
N GLN A 186 10.10 6.11 26.15
CA GLN A 186 11.08 6.13 27.25
C GLN A 186 11.37 7.55 27.77
N PHE A 187 11.01 8.58 27.01
CA PHE A 187 11.26 9.99 27.36
C PHE A 187 9.97 10.81 27.43
N ASP A 188 9.01 10.51 26.56
CA ASP A 188 7.70 11.16 26.53
C ASP A 188 6.59 10.12 26.38
N GLU A 189 6.01 9.74 27.52
CA GLU A 189 4.99 8.70 27.63
C GLU A 189 3.59 9.18 27.19
N ALA A 190 3.35 10.49 27.19
CA ALA A 190 2.01 11.04 27.00
C ALA A 190 1.69 11.25 25.52
N ILE A 191 0.40 11.16 25.19
CA ILE A 191 -0.07 11.56 23.87
C ILE A 191 0.05 13.09 23.77
N THR A 192 0.81 13.54 22.77
CA THR A 192 1.03 14.95 22.48
C THR A 192 0.01 15.48 21.47
N THR A 193 -0.12 16.81 21.37
CA THR A 193 -0.94 17.45 20.32
C THR A 193 -0.45 17.09 18.91
N ALA A 194 0.85 16.89 18.73
CA ALA A 194 1.42 16.46 17.46
C ALA A 194 0.99 15.04 17.10
N ASP A 195 0.97 14.12 18.06
CA ASP A 195 0.47 12.75 17.86
C ASP A 195 -0.99 12.76 17.38
N LEU A 196 -1.84 13.56 18.02
CA LEU A 196 -3.24 13.74 17.59
C LEU A 196 -3.36 14.37 16.19
N SER A 197 -2.43 15.24 15.81
CA SER A 197 -2.41 15.88 14.50
C SER A 197 -2.04 14.89 13.40
N TYR A 198 -0.99 14.07 13.60
CA TYR A 198 -0.61 13.01 12.66
C TYR A 198 -1.72 11.97 12.51
N PHE A 199 -2.30 11.52 13.64
CA PHE A 199 -3.45 10.63 13.63
C PHE A 199 -4.63 11.19 12.82
N ALA A 200 -4.97 12.47 13.02
CA ALA A 200 -6.04 13.12 12.25
C ALA A 200 -5.74 13.20 10.75
N ILE A 201 -4.48 13.50 10.37
CA ILE A 201 -4.03 13.49 8.97
C ILE A 201 -4.19 12.10 8.36
N GLU A 202 -3.74 11.05 9.04
CA GLU A 202 -3.87 9.67 8.59
C GLU A 202 -5.33 9.26 8.42
N LEU A 203 -6.22 9.64 9.35
CA LEU A 203 -7.66 9.38 9.21
C LEU A 203 -8.25 10.09 7.98
N VAL A 204 -7.89 11.34 7.73
CA VAL A 204 -8.35 12.07 6.52
C VAL A 204 -7.86 11.36 5.24
N LEU A 205 -6.63 10.85 5.24
CA LEU A 205 -6.09 10.08 4.12
C LEU A 205 -6.84 8.76 3.93
N VAL A 206 -7.12 8.00 5.00
CA VAL A 206 -7.92 6.77 4.96
C VAL A 206 -9.34 7.05 4.45
N LEU A 207 -9.94 8.17 4.83
CA LEU A 207 -11.23 8.60 4.30
C LEU A 207 -11.15 8.91 2.80
N SER A 208 -10.08 9.59 2.35
CA SER A 208 -9.82 9.83 0.92
C SER A 208 -9.70 8.51 0.13
N GLU A 209 -9.02 7.50 0.69
CA GLU A 209 -8.94 6.15 0.12
C GLU A 209 -10.33 5.51 0.02
N TRP A 210 -11.15 5.59 1.08
CA TRP A 210 -12.51 5.06 1.07
C TRP A 210 -13.36 5.67 -0.05
N PHE A 211 -13.32 6.99 -0.22
CA PHE A 211 -14.06 7.68 -1.29
C PHE A 211 -13.54 7.33 -2.69
N SER A 212 -12.22 7.33 -2.90
CA SER A 212 -11.63 6.99 -4.19
C SER A 212 -11.85 5.53 -4.57
N ASP A 213 -11.74 4.61 -3.62
CA ASP A 213 -12.08 3.19 -3.80
C ASP A 213 -13.58 3.03 -4.14
N GLY A 214 -14.46 3.75 -3.45
CA GLY A 214 -15.91 3.76 -3.73
C GLY A 214 -16.25 4.28 -5.12
N GLN A 215 -15.62 5.37 -5.56
CA GLN A 215 -15.79 5.91 -6.92
C GLN A 215 -15.37 4.89 -7.99
N MET A 216 -14.21 4.24 -7.81
CA MET A 216 -13.74 3.19 -8.72
C MET A 216 -14.68 1.98 -8.72
N TRP A 217 -15.12 1.52 -7.55
CA TRP A 217 -16.05 0.40 -7.41
C TRP A 217 -17.37 0.65 -8.14
N ASN A 218 -17.98 1.81 -7.91
CA ASN A 218 -19.23 2.20 -8.54
C ASN A 218 -19.09 2.25 -10.07
N TYR A 219 -18.00 2.84 -10.57
CA TYR A 219 -17.72 2.91 -12.00
C TYR A 219 -17.54 1.53 -12.63
N GLN A 220 -16.70 0.65 -12.05
CA GLN A 220 -16.47 -0.67 -12.61
C GLN A 220 -17.75 -1.51 -12.58
N THR A 221 -18.51 -1.44 -11.49
CA THR A 221 -19.82 -2.13 -11.39
C THR A 221 -20.78 -1.68 -12.47
N ALA A 222 -20.89 -0.37 -12.71
CA ALA A 222 -21.74 0.20 -13.76
C ALA A 222 -21.28 -0.24 -15.16
N LYS A 223 -19.97 -0.19 -15.41
CA LYS A 223 -19.35 -0.62 -16.67
C LYS A 223 -19.57 -2.11 -16.95
N HIS A 224 -19.46 -2.98 -15.95
CA HIS A 224 -19.75 -4.41 -16.11
C HIS A 224 -21.22 -4.66 -16.45
N LYS A 225 -22.15 -4.05 -15.71
CA LYS A 225 -23.59 -4.13 -16.02
C LYS A 225 -23.90 -3.66 -17.45
N TYR A 226 -23.34 -2.52 -17.86
CA TYR A 226 -23.54 -1.97 -19.21
C TYR A 226 -23.05 -2.93 -20.30
N LYS A 227 -21.91 -3.60 -20.09
CA LYS A 227 -21.39 -4.60 -21.05
C LYS A 227 -22.24 -5.85 -21.14
N GLU A 228 -22.86 -6.27 -20.03
CA GLU A 228 -23.67 -7.49 -19.98
C GLU A 228 -25.06 -7.30 -20.60
N ASN A 229 -25.72 -6.16 -20.33
CA ASN A 229 -27.13 -5.98 -20.68
C ASN A 229 -27.41 -4.79 -21.61
N GLY A 230 -26.40 -3.99 -21.97
CA GLY A 230 -26.52 -2.81 -22.83
C GLY A 230 -27.29 -1.63 -22.21
N LYS A 231 -27.81 -1.75 -20.98
CA LYS A 231 -28.56 -0.70 -20.28
C LYS A 231 -27.61 0.21 -19.52
N ILE A 232 -27.81 1.52 -19.65
CA ILE A 232 -27.00 2.53 -18.96
C ILE A 232 -27.49 2.61 -17.50
N PRO A 233 -26.64 2.33 -16.50
CA PRO A 233 -27.01 2.49 -15.10
C PRO A 233 -27.28 3.96 -14.75
N GLU A 234 -28.16 4.20 -13.79
CA GLU A 234 -28.50 5.54 -13.31
C GLU A 234 -27.25 6.30 -12.81
N GLY A 235 -27.17 7.59 -13.11
CA GLY A 235 -26.03 8.45 -12.73
C GLY A 235 -24.80 8.32 -13.63
N PHE A 236 -24.83 7.50 -14.67
CA PHE A 236 -23.75 7.37 -15.65
C PHE A 236 -24.18 7.80 -17.05
N HIS A 237 -23.24 8.35 -17.82
CA HIS A 237 -23.45 8.65 -19.24
C HIS A 237 -22.82 7.57 -20.12
N LYS A 238 -23.47 7.27 -21.25
CA LYS A 238 -22.96 6.30 -22.24
C LYS A 238 -21.51 6.59 -22.64
N LYS A 239 -21.19 7.86 -22.91
CA LYS A 239 -19.84 8.31 -23.28
C LYS A 239 -18.78 7.92 -22.25
N ASP A 240 -19.09 8.00 -20.96
CA ASP A 240 -18.15 7.67 -19.88
C ASP A 240 -17.89 6.17 -19.75
N LEU A 241 -18.91 5.36 -20.03
CA LEU A 241 -18.83 3.90 -20.00
C LEU A 241 -18.13 3.37 -21.26
N ASP A 242 -18.41 3.95 -22.43
CA ASP A 242 -17.78 3.63 -23.72
C ASP A 242 -16.27 3.93 -23.68
N ARG A 243 -15.87 5.04 -23.04
CA ARG A 243 -14.44 5.38 -22.82
C ARG A 243 -13.70 4.29 -22.04
N GLY A 244 -14.38 3.59 -21.13
CA GLY A 244 -13.86 2.42 -20.43
C GLY A 244 -12.96 2.67 -19.22
N PHE A 245 -12.72 3.93 -18.82
CA PHE A 245 -12.10 4.29 -17.54
C PHE A 245 -12.75 5.55 -16.92
N ILE A 246 -12.65 5.65 -15.59
CA ILE A 246 -13.16 6.78 -14.79
C ILE A 246 -12.26 8.01 -14.94
N THR A 247 -12.87 9.19 -15.05
CA THR A 247 -12.17 10.50 -15.11
C THR A 247 -12.89 11.59 -14.31
N SER A 248 -13.83 11.23 -13.45
CA SER A 248 -14.65 12.13 -12.66
C SER A 248 -14.37 11.96 -11.17
N GLY A 249 -14.85 12.90 -10.34
CA GLY A 249 -14.56 12.90 -8.90
C GLY A 249 -13.07 13.11 -8.64
N LEU A 250 -12.48 12.30 -7.75
CA LEU A 250 -11.05 12.39 -7.44
C LEU A 250 -10.18 12.00 -8.65
N PHE A 251 -10.70 11.15 -9.52
CA PHE A 251 -10.04 10.76 -10.76
C PHE A 251 -9.97 11.91 -11.79
N ALA A 252 -10.67 13.03 -11.57
CA ALA A 252 -10.48 14.19 -12.43
C ALA A 252 -9.13 14.91 -12.17
N TYR A 253 -8.51 14.68 -11.01
CA TYR A 253 -7.34 15.41 -10.50
C TYR A 253 -6.10 14.53 -10.33
N SER A 254 -6.29 13.27 -9.98
CA SER A 254 -5.23 12.27 -9.89
C SER A 254 -5.67 11.03 -10.64
N ARG A 255 -4.79 10.39 -11.42
CA ARG A 255 -5.18 9.15 -12.11
C ARG A 255 -5.32 7.97 -11.15
N HIS A 256 -4.64 8.02 -10.01
CA HIS A 256 -4.68 7.01 -8.95
C HIS A 256 -4.74 7.69 -7.56
N PRO A 257 -5.88 8.32 -7.21
CA PRO A 257 -6.01 9.09 -5.97
C PRO A 257 -5.90 8.21 -4.71
N ASN A 258 -6.41 6.98 -4.76
CA ASN A 258 -6.24 5.99 -3.70
C ASN A 258 -4.77 5.61 -3.52
N PHE A 259 -4.01 5.48 -4.62
CA PHE A 259 -2.59 5.15 -4.55
C PHE A 259 -1.74 6.31 -4.03
N LEU A 260 -2.11 7.56 -4.35
CA LEU A 260 -1.50 8.73 -3.73
C LEU A 260 -1.75 8.74 -2.23
N ALA A 261 -2.99 8.54 -1.80
CA ALA A 261 -3.35 8.52 -0.39
C ALA A 261 -2.62 7.40 0.36
N GLU A 262 -2.57 6.19 -0.20
CA GLU A 262 -1.86 5.03 0.37
C GLU A 262 -0.37 5.33 0.60
N GLN A 263 0.34 5.86 -0.39
CA GLN A 263 1.73 6.27 -0.23
C GLN A 263 1.89 7.37 0.84
N THR A 264 0.92 8.27 0.91
CA THR A 264 0.95 9.40 1.86
C THR A 264 0.68 8.95 3.29
N VAL A 265 -0.18 7.93 3.53
CA VAL A 265 -0.43 7.36 4.86
C VAL A 265 0.86 6.84 5.46
N TRP A 266 1.59 5.98 4.74
CA TRP A 266 2.82 5.40 5.26
C TRP A 266 3.98 6.40 5.34
N PHE A 267 3.99 7.41 4.47
CA PHE A 267 4.92 8.53 4.61
C PHE A 267 4.59 9.41 5.82
N ALA A 268 3.31 9.64 6.13
CA ALA A 268 2.87 10.38 7.31
C ALA A 268 3.27 9.66 8.60
N LEU A 269 3.12 8.34 8.67
CA LEU A 269 3.62 7.53 9.79
C LEU A 269 5.14 7.65 9.96
N TYR A 270 5.89 7.62 8.85
CA TYR A 270 7.33 7.89 8.89
C TYR A 270 7.65 9.28 9.45
N GLN A 271 6.95 10.32 8.98
CA GLN A 271 7.16 11.68 9.48
C GLN A 271 6.75 11.85 10.94
N TRP A 272 5.71 11.14 11.39
CA TRP A 272 5.34 11.03 12.79
C TRP A 272 6.50 10.43 13.60
N SER A 273 7.13 9.35 13.13
CA SER A 273 8.31 8.77 13.79
C SER A 273 9.50 9.73 13.85
N CYS A 274 9.74 10.52 12.80
CA CYS A 274 10.78 11.54 12.79
C CYS A 274 10.51 12.63 13.83
N TYR A 275 9.27 13.13 13.89
CA TYR A 275 8.85 14.10 14.88
C TYR A 275 8.97 13.55 16.31
N ALA A 276 8.46 12.34 16.56
CA ALA A 276 8.50 11.69 17.87
C ALA A 276 9.93 11.47 18.38
N THR A 277 10.88 11.27 17.47
CA THR A 277 12.30 11.09 17.80
C THR A 277 13.12 12.38 17.69
N ASN A 278 12.49 13.53 17.42
CA ASN A 278 13.17 14.82 17.24
C ASN A 278 14.31 14.77 16.18
N ASN A 279 14.07 14.01 15.11
CA ASN A 279 14.95 13.88 13.95
C ASN A 279 14.25 14.47 12.72
N PHE A 280 15.01 15.15 11.85
CA PHE A 280 14.46 15.67 10.58
C PHE A 280 14.29 14.59 9.52
N TYR A 281 15.14 13.57 9.57
CA TYR A 281 15.13 12.39 8.70
C TYR A 281 15.67 11.20 9.48
N SER A 282 15.24 9.99 9.10
CA SER A 282 15.64 8.76 9.77
C SER A 282 15.64 7.58 8.81
N TRP A 283 16.41 6.54 9.13
CA TRP A 283 16.38 5.26 8.42
C TRP A 283 14.99 4.61 8.45
N THR A 284 14.11 5.04 9.37
CA THR A 284 12.72 4.58 9.44
C THR A 284 11.90 4.87 8.18
N GLY A 285 12.40 5.75 7.30
CA GLY A 285 11.78 6.08 6.01
C GLY A 285 12.08 5.10 4.87
N ILE A 286 12.93 4.08 5.08
CA ILE A 286 13.26 3.09 4.03
C ILE A 286 12.00 2.39 3.52
N GLY A 287 11.08 2.03 4.42
CA GLY A 287 9.82 1.39 4.05
C GLY A 287 8.95 2.26 3.15
N SER A 288 8.69 3.52 3.55
CA SER A 288 7.86 4.44 2.77
C SER A 288 8.48 4.79 1.42
N GLY A 289 9.81 4.98 1.36
CA GLY A 289 10.54 5.15 0.10
C GLY A 289 10.44 3.94 -0.83
N ALA A 290 10.60 2.73 -0.30
CA ALA A 290 10.45 1.50 -1.07
C ALA A 290 9.01 1.31 -1.58
N LEU A 291 8.00 1.67 -0.78
CA LEU A 291 6.60 1.66 -1.19
C LEU A 291 6.35 2.60 -2.37
N MET A 292 6.88 3.83 -2.32
CA MET A 292 6.75 4.78 -3.43
C MET A 292 7.37 4.25 -4.73
N LEU A 293 8.54 3.62 -4.65
CA LEU A 293 9.19 2.98 -5.81
C LEU A 293 8.36 1.81 -6.35
N LEU A 294 7.81 0.97 -5.47
CA LEU A 294 6.92 -0.12 -5.84
C LEU A 294 5.69 0.42 -6.59
N PHE A 295 5.04 1.45 -6.03
CA PHE A 295 3.88 2.08 -6.64
C PHE A 295 4.22 2.72 -7.98
N GLN A 296 5.40 3.33 -8.14
CA GLN A 296 5.84 3.90 -9.40
C GLN A 296 5.94 2.84 -10.51
N GLY A 297 6.57 1.68 -10.23
CA GLY A 297 6.69 0.58 -11.20
C GLY A 297 5.35 -0.12 -11.47
N SER A 298 4.61 -0.40 -10.42
CA SER A 298 3.32 -1.12 -10.46
C SER A 298 2.24 -0.32 -11.18
N THR A 299 2.21 1.00 -10.96
CA THR A 299 1.28 1.92 -11.63
C THR A 299 1.64 2.10 -13.09
N TRP A 300 2.94 2.21 -13.42
CA TRP A 300 3.39 2.25 -14.81
C TRP A 300 2.90 1.03 -15.61
N LEU A 301 3.07 -0.18 -15.07
CA LEU A 301 2.59 -1.41 -15.71
C LEU A 301 1.05 -1.39 -15.88
N THR A 302 0.34 -0.98 -14.83
CA THR A 302 -1.13 -0.87 -14.84
C THR A 302 -1.62 0.10 -15.92
N GLU A 303 -0.98 1.26 -16.04
CA GLU A 303 -1.31 2.25 -17.06
C GLU A 303 -0.93 1.79 -18.47
N LEU A 304 0.16 1.04 -18.63
CA LEU A 304 0.55 0.46 -19.91
C LEU A 304 -0.51 -0.51 -20.42
N ILE A 305 -0.99 -1.41 -19.55
CA ILE A 305 -2.07 -2.36 -19.87
C ILE A 305 -3.37 -1.60 -20.18
N THR A 306 -3.66 -0.52 -19.44
CA THR A 306 -4.86 0.30 -19.67
C THR A 306 -4.80 1.05 -20.99
N ALA A 307 -3.64 1.63 -21.34
CA ALA A 307 -3.44 2.37 -22.58
C ALA A 307 -3.54 1.48 -23.83
N GLN A 308 -3.22 0.19 -23.72
CA GLN A 308 -3.42 -0.78 -24.80
C GLN A 308 -4.91 -1.09 -25.03
N LYS A 309 -5.74 -1.01 -23.99
CA LYS A 309 -7.18 -1.29 -24.06
C LYS A 309 -8.01 -0.07 -24.49
N TYR A 310 -7.59 1.13 -24.09
CA TYR A 310 -8.39 2.35 -24.24
C TYR A 310 -7.59 3.46 -24.94
N PRO A 311 -7.85 3.74 -26.24
CA PRO A 311 -7.12 4.76 -27.00
C PRO A 311 -7.17 6.16 -26.38
N GLU A 312 -8.30 6.55 -25.80
CA GLU A 312 -8.48 7.85 -25.14
C GLU A 312 -7.64 8.03 -23.86
N TYR A 313 -7.10 6.95 -23.30
CA TYR A 313 -6.32 7.02 -22.06
C TYR A 313 -5.05 7.88 -22.21
N LYS A 314 -4.49 7.96 -23.43
CA LYS A 314 -3.35 8.84 -23.73
C LYS A 314 -3.69 10.32 -23.50
N TYR A 315 -4.90 10.75 -23.84
CA TYR A 315 -5.36 12.13 -23.66
C TYR A 315 -5.67 12.46 -22.19
N TYR A 316 -6.13 11.45 -21.43
CA TYR A 316 -6.26 11.58 -19.98
C TYR A 316 -4.90 11.74 -19.29
N LYS A 317 -3.90 10.93 -19.70
CA LYS A 317 -2.52 11.03 -19.18
C LYS A 317 -1.86 12.38 -19.44
N SER A 318 -2.21 13.08 -20.51
CA SER A 318 -1.64 14.40 -20.81
C SER A 318 -2.22 15.54 -19.97
N GLN A 319 -3.35 15.33 -19.28
CA GLN A 319 -4.02 16.37 -18.50
C GLN A 319 -3.94 16.16 -16.99
N VAL A 320 -4.03 14.91 -16.54
CA VAL A 320 -4.16 14.56 -15.12
C VAL A 320 -2.91 13.82 -14.68
N GLY A 321 -2.24 14.24 -13.61
CA GLY A 321 -1.04 13.59 -13.08
C GLY A 321 -1.28 12.17 -12.53
N MET A 322 -0.22 11.34 -12.49
CA MET A 322 -0.32 9.94 -12.04
C MET A 322 -0.79 9.85 -10.59
N PHE A 323 -0.08 10.54 -9.70
CA PHE A 323 -0.37 10.63 -8.28
C PHE A 323 -0.73 12.07 -7.93
N VAL A 324 0.21 13.00 -8.11
CA VAL A 324 0.03 14.42 -7.77
C VAL A 324 -0.78 15.16 -8.85
N PRO A 325 -1.79 15.97 -8.48
CA PRO A 325 -2.52 16.81 -9.43
C PRO A 325 -1.62 17.79 -10.16
N THR A 326 -1.82 17.87 -11.49
CA THR A 326 -1.11 18.79 -12.39
C THR A 326 -1.87 20.09 -12.63
N SER A 327 -3.14 20.14 -12.24
CA SER A 327 -4.02 21.30 -12.41
C SER A 327 -5.10 21.31 -11.34
N ILE A 328 -5.56 22.52 -10.99
CA ILE A 328 -6.78 22.74 -10.19
C ILE A 328 -8.06 22.55 -11.01
N SER A 329 -7.94 22.49 -12.35
CA SER A 329 -9.05 22.15 -13.22
C SER A 329 -9.05 20.65 -13.48
N GLY A 330 -10.20 20.00 -13.28
CA GLY A 330 -10.36 18.57 -13.54
C GLY A 330 -10.27 18.25 -15.04
N TYR A 331 -10.08 16.97 -15.35
CA TYR A 331 -10.03 16.45 -16.72
C TYR A 331 -11.15 16.99 -17.61
N LYS A 332 -10.77 17.50 -18.79
CA LYS A 332 -11.71 17.90 -19.84
C LYS A 332 -11.68 16.86 -20.95
N GLY A 333 -12.83 16.26 -21.23
CA GLY A 333 -12.97 15.30 -22.32
C GLY A 333 -12.70 15.95 -23.69
N PRO A 334 -12.32 15.16 -24.71
CA PRO A 334 -12.06 15.70 -26.04
C PRO A 334 -13.31 16.42 -26.55
N THR A 335 -13.12 17.67 -26.99
CA THR A 335 -14.15 18.43 -27.70
C THR A 335 -14.38 17.76 -29.05
N PRO A 336 -15.65 17.59 -29.49
CA PRO A 336 -15.91 17.12 -30.84
C PRO A 336 -15.20 18.04 -31.82
N LYS A 337 -14.46 17.50 -32.79
CA LYS A 337 -13.98 18.29 -33.93
C LYS A 337 -15.22 18.83 -34.62
N VAL A 338 -15.54 20.09 -34.40
CA VAL A 338 -16.53 20.81 -35.20
C VAL A 338 -15.90 20.93 -36.58
N ILE A 339 -16.26 20.02 -37.49
CA ILE A 339 -15.92 20.17 -38.89
C ILE A 339 -16.64 21.44 -39.34
N ARG A 340 -15.90 22.53 -39.55
CA ARG A 340 -16.51 23.78 -40.04
C ARG A 340 -17.13 23.48 -41.39
N THR A 341 -18.29 24.05 -41.68
CA THR A 341 -19.02 23.89 -42.95
C THR A 341 -18.13 24.18 -44.17
N SER A 342 -17.13 25.04 -44.00
CA SER A 342 -16.11 25.34 -45.01
C SER A 342 -15.17 24.17 -45.33
N GLU A 343 -14.87 23.28 -44.38
CA GLU A 343 -14.05 22.08 -44.62
C GLU A 343 -14.86 20.97 -45.30
N LEU A 344 -16.17 20.89 -45.04
CA LEU A 344 -17.10 20.03 -45.79
C LEU A 344 -17.25 20.50 -47.23
N GLY A 345 -17.40 21.81 -47.44
CA GLY A 345 -17.43 22.42 -48.78
C GLY A 345 -16.16 22.15 -49.58
N LYS A 346 -14.97 22.33 -48.96
CA LYS A 346 -13.69 22.02 -49.62
C LYS A 346 -13.55 20.53 -49.98
N ARG A 347 -14.01 19.62 -49.13
CA ARG A 347 -13.99 18.18 -49.43
C ARG A 347 -14.97 17.79 -50.54
N GLN A 348 -16.11 18.49 -50.66
CA GLN A 348 -17.02 18.31 -51.79
C GLN A 348 -16.41 18.85 -53.09
N GLU A 349 -15.81 20.04 -53.06
CA GLU A 349 -15.11 20.60 -54.23
C GLU A 349 -13.92 19.74 -54.68
N GLU A 350 -13.16 19.15 -53.75
CA GLU A 350 -12.06 18.23 -54.07
C GLU A 350 -12.56 16.91 -54.68
N ASN A 351 -13.70 16.39 -54.19
CA ASN A 351 -14.33 15.19 -54.75
C ASN A 351 -14.99 15.43 -56.11
N GLU A 352 -15.47 16.65 -56.38
CA GLU A 352 -16.00 17.05 -57.68
C GLU A 352 -14.89 17.28 -58.72
N LYS A 353 -13.70 17.74 -58.30
CA LYS A 353 -12.52 17.88 -59.17
C LYS A 353 -11.83 16.56 -59.54
N GLN A 354 -12.18 15.47 -58.85
CA GLN A 354 -11.64 14.12 -59.09
C GLN A 354 -12.58 13.22 -59.92
N LYS A 355 -13.77 13.72 -60.28
CA LYS A 355 -14.65 13.13 -61.29
C LYS A 355 -14.46 13.84 -62.61
#